data_AF-A0A800DGL0-F1
#
_entry.id   AF-A0A800DGL0-F1
#
_cell.length_a   1.000
_cell.length_b   1.000
_cell.length_c   1.000
_cell.angle_alpha   90.00
_cell.angle_beta   90.00
_cell.angle_gamma   90.00
#
_symmetry.space_group_name_H-M   'P 1'
#
loop_
_entity.id
_entity.type
_entity.pdbx_description
1 polymer ?
#
loop_
_entity_poly.entity_id
_entity_poly.type
_entity_poly.pdbx_seq_one_letter_code
_entity_poly.pdbx_strand_id
1 'polypeptide(L)' 'VPADKLEEAAADMAAILATKSPLTVKEMKRLVNKGLETNLDAGLEMEGQACVLHASSRDAQEGLRAFVEKREPKW' A
#
# COMPACT_ATOMS: atom_id res chain seq x y z
N VAL A 1 9.84 15.96 12.48
CA VAL A 1 9.04 17.12 12.93
C VAL A 1 9.52 17.57 14.31
N PRO A 2 9.34 18.84 14.72
CA PRO A 2 9.56 19.29 16.09
C PRO A 2 8.79 18.42 17.11
N ALA A 3 9.31 18.28 18.33
CA ALA A 3 8.76 17.36 19.33
C ALA A 3 7.31 17.68 19.73
N ASP A 4 6.98 18.97 19.82
CA ASP A 4 5.64 19.50 20.10
C ASP A 4 4.63 19.21 18.98
N LYS A 5 5.10 18.86 17.78
CA LYS A 5 4.27 18.49 16.61
C LYS A 5 4.28 17.00 16.28
N LEU A 6 4.94 16.18 17.09
CA LEU A 6 5.12 14.75 16.80
C LEU A 6 3.78 14.01 16.73
N GLU A 7 2.92 14.24 17.72
CA GLU A 7 1.61 13.58 17.82
C GLU A 7 0.71 13.95 16.63
N GLU A 8 0.65 15.24 16.29
CA GLU A 8 -0.13 15.75 15.15
C GLU A 8 0.35 15.10 13.83
N ALA A 9 1.65 15.12 13.57
CA ALA A 9 2.21 14.54 12.35
C ALA A 9 2.02 13.02 12.27
N ALA A 10 2.10 12.31 13.41
CA ALA A 10 1.86 10.88 13.47
C ALA A 10 0.38 10.55 13.20
N ALA A 11 -0.54 11.32 13.77
CA ALA A 11 -1.97 11.17 13.55
C ALA A 11 -2.34 11.45 12.09
N ASP A 12 -1.78 12.50 11.48
CA ASP A 12 -1.97 12.81 10.06
C ASP A 12 -1.50 11.68 9.16
N MET A 13 -0.32 11.11 9.43
CA MET A 13 0.20 9.99 8.67
C MET A 13 -0.69 8.74 8.83
N ALA A 14 -1.16 8.46 10.05
CA ALA A 14 -2.09 7.36 10.31
C ALA A 14 -3.42 7.55 9.58
N ALA A 15 -3.96 8.77 9.54
CA ALA A 15 -5.17 9.10 8.81
C ALA A 15 -5.01 8.85 7.29
N ILE A 16 -3.87 9.23 6.71
CA ILE A 16 -3.56 8.97 5.29
C ILE A 16 -3.50 7.48 5.00
N LEU A 17 -2.88 6.69 5.89
CA LEU A 17 -2.76 5.23 5.74
C LEU A 17 -4.13 4.55 5.88
N ALA A 18 -4.99 5.04 6.78
CA ALA A 18 -6.33 4.51 6.98
C ALA A 18 -7.24 4.65 5.74
N THR A 19 -6.94 5.57 4.81
CA THR A 19 -7.69 5.69 3.55
C THR A 19 -7.24 4.70 2.46
N LYS A 20 -6.21 3.89 2.70
CA LYS A 20 -5.63 2.96 1.71
C LYS A 20 -6.14 1.54 1.95
N SER A 21 -6.02 0.69 0.93
CA SER A 21 -6.31 -0.74 1.03
C SER A 21 -5.42 -1.37 2.12
N PRO A 22 -6.01 -1.96 3.18
CA PRO A 22 -5.24 -2.63 4.24
C PRO A 22 -4.42 -3.81 3.71
N LEU A 23 -4.99 -4.55 2.75
CA LEU A 23 -4.32 -5.66 2.08
C LEU A 23 -3.06 -5.17 1.35
N THR A 24 -3.20 -4.11 0.55
CA THR A 24 -2.11 -3.60 -0.28
C THR A 24 -1.01 -2.97 0.57
N VAL A 25 -1.36 -2.19 1.60
CA VAL A 25 -0.35 -1.58 2.51
C VAL A 25 0.44 -2.65 3.25
N LYS A 26 -0.21 -3.72 3.71
CA LYS A 26 0.46 -4.85 4.37
C LYS A 26 1.48 -5.51 3.44
N GLU A 27 1.08 -5.82 2.21
CA GLU A 27 1.95 -6.52 1.26
C GLU A 27 3.08 -5.64 0.74
N MET A 28 2.82 -4.35 0.47
CA MET A 28 3.87 -3.38 0.17
C MET A 28 4.93 -3.32 1.28
N LYS A 29 4.52 -3.25 2.55
CA LYS A 29 5.46 -3.24 3.68
C LYS A 29 6.28 -4.53 3.75
N ARG A 30 5.67 -5.68 3.47
CA ARG A 30 6.37 -6.98 3.41
C ARG A 30 7.40 -7.00 2.27
N LEU A 31 7.03 -6.54 1.08
CA LEU A 31 7.90 -6.50 -0.09
C LEU A 31 9.10 -5.58 0.15
N VAL A 32 8.89 -4.36 0.68
CA VAL A 32 9.99 -3.44 1.00
C VAL A 32 10.96 -4.08 1.98
N ASN A 33 10.47 -4.65 3.09
CA ASN A 33 11.34 -5.29 4.08
C ASN A 33 12.14 -6.45 3.48
N LYS A 34 11.51 -7.27 2.63
CA LYS A 34 12.20 -8.41 2.00
C LYS A 34 13.14 -7.98 0.87
N GLY A 35 12.77 -6.93 0.13
CA GLY A 35 13.56 -6.32 -0.94
C GLY A 35 14.91 -5.82 -0.46
N LEU A 36 14.98 -5.30 0.78
CA LEU A 36 16.22 -4.88 1.41
C LEU A 36 17.18 -6.04 1.76
N GLU A 37 16.66 -7.27 1.84
CA GLU A 37 17.42 -8.48 2.18
C GLU A 37 17.83 -9.30 0.93
N THR A 38 17.52 -8.82 -0.28
CA THR A 38 17.73 -9.57 -1.53
C THR A 38 18.36 -8.70 -2.62
N ASN A 39 18.68 -9.31 -3.76
CA ASN A 39 19.15 -8.58 -4.93
C ASN A 39 17.97 -8.03 -5.75
N LEU A 40 18.28 -7.10 -6.67
CA LEU A 40 17.28 -6.41 -7.47
C LEU A 40 16.39 -7.36 -8.27
N ASP A 41 16.97 -8.34 -8.96
CA ASP A 41 16.22 -9.26 -9.84
C ASP A 41 15.22 -10.09 -9.04
N ALA A 42 15.63 -10.62 -7.89
CA ALA A 42 14.76 -11.36 -7.00
C ALA A 42 13.68 -10.47 -6.38
N GLY A 43 13.99 -9.21 -6.04
CA GLY A 43 13.02 -8.23 -5.59
C GLY A 43 11.93 -7.95 -6.63
N LEU A 44 12.33 -7.71 -7.88
CA LEU A 44 11.41 -7.47 -8.99
C LEU A 44 10.49 -8.68 -9.27
N GLU A 45 11.03 -9.89 -9.22
CA GLU A 45 10.24 -11.11 -9.37
C GLU A 45 9.18 -11.23 -8.27
N MET A 46 9.55 -10.95 -7.02
CA MET A 46 8.61 -10.96 -5.89
C MET A 46 7.50 -9.90 -6.04
N GLU A 47 7.84 -8.71 -6.50
CA GLU A 47 6.87 -7.64 -6.77
C GLU A 47 5.91 -8.02 -7.89
N GLY A 48 6.42 -8.64 -8.96
CA GLY A 48 5.61 -9.16 -10.07
C GLY A 48 4.59 -10.19 -9.61
N GLN A 49 5.02 -11.17 -8.81
CA GLN A 49 4.13 -12.20 -8.25
C GLN A 49 3.06 -11.59 -7.33
N ALA A 50 3.44 -10.65 -6.47
CA ALA A 50 2.50 -9.97 -5.59
C ALA A 50 1.47 -9.14 -6.38
N CYS A 51 1.89 -8.47 -7.46
CA CYS A 51 1.01 -7.72 -8.34
C CYS A 51 -0.05 -8.63 -8.98
N VAL A 52 0.36 -9.78 -9.52
CA VAL A 52 -0.56 -10.77 -10.12
C VAL A 52 -1.55 -11.31 -9.08
N LEU A 53 -1.07 -11.63 -7.87
CA LEU A 53 -1.93 -12.10 -6.79
C LEU A 53 -2.97 -11.03 -6.39
N HIS A 54 -2.56 -9.76 -6.34
CA HIS A 54 -3.44 -8.67 -5.96
C HIS A 54 -4.42 -8.24 -7.03
N ALA A 55 -4.10 -8.40 -8.31
CA ALA A 55 -4.96 -7.98 -9.41
C ALA A 55 -6.39 -8.58 -9.34
N SER A 56 -6.53 -9.76 -8.74
CA SER A 56 -7.84 -10.43 -8.56
C SER A 56 -8.55 -10.10 -7.24
N SER A 57 -7.92 -9.32 -6.35
CA SER A 57 -8.51 -8.96 -5.06
C SER A 57 -9.68 -7.98 -5.20
N ARG A 58 -10.61 -8.02 -4.22
CA ARG A 58 -11.70 -7.04 -4.11
C ARG A 58 -11.17 -5.61 -4.10
N ASP A 59 -10.08 -5.37 -3.36
CA ASP A 59 -9.47 -4.05 -3.25
C ASP A 59 -8.93 -3.61 -4.62
N ALA A 60 -8.18 -4.42 -5.36
CA ALA A 60 -7.71 -4.01 -6.68
C ALA A 60 -8.87 -3.66 -7.64
N GLN A 61 -9.92 -4.48 -7.65
CA GLN A 61 -11.11 -4.23 -8.48
C GLN A 61 -11.85 -2.95 -8.08
N GLU A 62 -12.05 -2.74 -6.78
CA GLU A 62 -12.71 -1.54 -6.27
C GLU A 62 -11.89 -0.29 -6.53
N GLY A 63 -10.56 -0.37 -6.43
CA GLY A 63 -9.67 0.77 -6.66
C GLY A 63 -9.73 1.22 -8.11
N LEU A 64 -9.67 0.27 -9.05
CA LEU A 64 -9.84 0.54 -10.48
C LEU A 64 -11.23 1.09 -10.78
N ARG A 65 -12.28 0.50 -10.21
CA ARG A 65 -13.66 0.98 -10.41
C ARG A 65 -13.85 2.41 -9.88
N ALA A 66 -13.44 2.67 -8.65
CA ALA A 66 -13.54 3.98 -8.01
C ALA A 66 -12.78 5.05 -8.79
N PHE A 67 -11.59 4.69 -9.31
CA PHE A 67 -10.81 5.56 -10.19
C PHE A 67 -11.56 5.92 -11.48
N VAL A 68 -12.12 4.92 -12.18
CA VAL A 68 -12.92 5.14 -13.39
C VAL A 68 -14.17 5.98 -13.10
N GLU A 69 -14.83 5.73 -11.98
CA GLU A 69 -16.04 6.44 -11.52
C GLU A 69 -15.74 7.80 -10.87
N LYS A 70 -14.45 8.19 -10.72
CA LYS A 70 -13.98 9.42 -10.06
C LYS A 70 -14.55 9.63 -8.65
N ARG A 71 -14.62 8.55 -7.87
CA ARG A 71 -15.06 8.56 -6.47
C ARG A 71 -14.00 7.96 -5.57
N GLU A 72 -14.19 8.13 -4.27
CA GLU A 72 -13.33 7.46 -3.29
C GLU A 72 -13.62 5.94 -3.25
N PRO A 73 -12.57 5.11 -3.15
CA PRO A 73 -12.72 3.66 -3.04
C PRO A 73 -13.19 3.24 -1.65
N LYS A 74 -13.96 2.14 -1.60
CA LYS A 74 -14.43 1.50 -0.36
C LYS A 74 -13.82 0.11 -0.22
N TRP A 75 -12.66 0.06 0.42
CA TRP A 75 -11.96 -1.17 0.78
C TRP A 75 -12.78 -1.99 1.77
#